data_AF-A0A2N2Y918-F1
#
_entry.id   AF-A0A2N2Y918-F1
#
_cell.length_a   1.000
_cell.length_b   1.000
_cell.length_c   1.000
_cell.angle_alpha   90.00
_cell.angle_beta   90.00
_cell.angle_gamma   90.00
#
_symmetry.space_group_name_H-M   'P 1'
#
loop_
_entity.id
_entity.type
_entity.pdbx_description
1 polymer ?
#
loop_
_entity_poly.entity_id
_entity_poly.type
_entity_poly.pdbx_seq_one_letter_code
_entity_poly.pdbx_strand_id
1 'polypeptide(L)'
;MGKTKENYGDLLGKYLVEKISGKEVVWVHPKKWHFKDYFQPIYATAGSILAHVNKNCVVWGSGIILKDQLVKPATFLAVRGPQTRKRLLEQGLTVPEVYGDPGLLLPLYYHPPIEKKYALGIVPHYNDFKAVQAHYANQKETLLLDLMTKDIEHTTNFFLQCERIVSSSLHGLIVAHAYGIPAVWVPFSNKPFGDGIKFQDYFESVQILPYEPEITNTWHSVEELFSLFSTYPALPNASAITALQKGLLAACPF
;
A
#
# COMPACT_ATOMS: atom_id res chain seq x y z
N MET A 1 2.66 -18.86 -12.00
CA MET A 1 1.32 -18.80 -11.35
C MET A 1 0.27 -18.70 -12.43
N GLY A 2 -0.81 -19.51 -12.36
CA GLY A 2 -1.88 -19.57 -13.37
C GLY A 2 -3.08 -18.66 -13.10
N LYS A 3 -2.94 -17.64 -12.23
CA LYS A 3 -4.03 -16.67 -12.00
C LYS A 3 -4.07 -15.64 -13.12
N THR A 4 -5.26 -15.20 -13.48
CA THR A 4 -5.49 -14.20 -14.53
C THR A 4 -5.17 -12.77 -14.08
N LYS A 5 -5.29 -12.48 -12.77
CA LYS A 5 -5.00 -11.18 -12.13
C LYS A 5 -4.35 -11.37 -10.75
N GLU A 6 -3.54 -10.41 -10.30
CA GLU A 6 -2.96 -10.34 -8.95
C GLU A 6 -3.28 -8.97 -8.30
N ASN A 7 -3.11 -8.85 -6.99
CA ASN A 7 -3.26 -7.56 -6.31
C ASN A 7 -2.09 -6.63 -6.68
N TYR A 8 -2.40 -5.41 -7.10
CA TYR A 8 -1.42 -4.37 -7.47
C TYR A 8 -0.40 -4.13 -6.36
N GLY A 9 -0.82 -4.08 -5.10
CA GLY A 9 0.05 -3.88 -3.95
C GLY A 9 1.07 -5.00 -3.76
N ASP A 10 0.63 -6.25 -3.92
CA ASP A 10 1.53 -7.41 -3.84
C ASP A 10 2.54 -7.40 -5.01
N LEU A 11 2.11 -6.94 -6.19
CA LEU A 11 2.97 -6.79 -7.36
C LEU A 11 3.95 -5.63 -7.27
N LEU A 12 3.64 -4.55 -6.55
CA LEU A 12 4.54 -3.40 -6.37
C LEU A 12 5.86 -3.81 -5.74
N GLY A 13 5.80 -4.63 -4.69
CA GLY A 13 6.99 -5.16 -4.03
C GLY A 13 7.91 -5.87 -5.03
N LYS A 14 7.35 -6.76 -5.86
CA LYS A 14 8.09 -7.41 -6.93
C LYS A 14 8.68 -6.40 -7.93
N TYR A 15 7.83 -5.54 -8.49
CA TYR A 15 8.19 -4.59 -9.54
C TYR A 15 9.34 -3.66 -9.12
N LEU A 16 9.26 -3.11 -7.91
CA LEU A 16 10.29 -2.21 -7.40
C LEU A 16 11.61 -2.93 -7.15
N VAL A 17 11.59 -4.15 -6.60
CA VAL A 17 12.81 -4.93 -6.40
C VAL A 17 13.49 -5.23 -7.73
N GLU A 18 12.73 -5.58 -8.78
CA GLU A 18 13.29 -5.79 -10.11
C GLU A 18 13.90 -4.51 -10.69
N LYS A 19 13.23 -3.36 -10.55
CA LYS A 19 13.73 -2.05 -11.01
C LYS A 19 14.98 -1.59 -10.25
N ILE A 20 15.05 -1.82 -8.93
CA ILE A 20 16.17 -1.43 -8.09
C ILE A 20 17.38 -2.34 -8.34
N SER A 21 17.17 -3.65 -8.31
CA SER A 21 18.26 -4.63 -8.33
C SER A 21 18.75 -4.99 -9.73
N GLY A 22 17.95 -4.74 -10.76
CA GLY A 22 18.19 -5.23 -12.12
C GLY A 22 18.10 -6.75 -12.27
N LYS A 23 17.58 -7.47 -11.26
CA LYS A 23 17.48 -8.93 -11.22
C LYS A 23 16.02 -9.36 -11.28
N GLU A 24 15.77 -10.53 -11.88
CA GLU A 24 14.45 -11.14 -11.88
C GLU A 24 14.04 -11.62 -10.48
N VAL A 25 12.81 -11.32 -10.07
CA VAL A 25 12.26 -11.74 -8.78
C VAL A 25 11.38 -12.98 -8.95
N VAL A 26 11.70 -14.01 -8.17
CA VAL A 26 10.93 -15.25 -8.09
C VAL A 26 10.03 -15.24 -6.87
N TRP A 27 8.74 -15.44 -7.07
CA TRP A 27 7.78 -15.60 -5.98
C TRP A 27 8.00 -16.93 -5.26
N VAL A 28 8.27 -16.85 -3.96
CA VAL A 28 8.41 -18.01 -3.07
C VAL A 28 7.45 -17.88 -1.90
N HIS A 29 6.98 -19.01 -1.39
CA HIS A 29 6.12 -19.03 -0.21
C HIS A 29 6.97 -19.45 1.01
N PRO A 30 7.08 -18.65 2.08
CA PRO A 30 8.00 -18.94 3.20
C PRO A 30 7.76 -20.30 3.90
N LYS A 31 6.57 -20.87 3.78
CA LYS A 31 6.23 -22.22 4.30
C LYS A 31 6.63 -23.38 3.38
N LYS A 32 6.94 -23.13 2.11
CA LYS A 32 7.35 -24.14 1.13
C LYS A 32 8.86 -24.04 0.97
N TRP A 33 9.55 -25.02 1.53
CA TRP A 33 11.00 -25.08 1.48
C TRP A 33 11.52 -25.16 0.03
N HIS A 34 12.52 -24.35 -0.29
CA HIS A 34 13.32 -24.47 -1.51
C HIS A 34 14.81 -24.59 -1.15
N PHE A 35 15.56 -25.39 -1.92
CA PHE A 35 17.00 -25.55 -1.71
C PHE A 35 17.78 -24.22 -1.72
N LYS A 36 17.27 -23.21 -2.42
CA LYS A 36 17.84 -21.86 -2.49
C LYS A 36 17.74 -21.09 -1.18
N ASP A 37 16.80 -21.45 -0.30
CA ASP A 37 16.62 -20.81 1.02
C ASP A 37 17.85 -20.99 1.93
N TYR A 38 18.73 -21.94 1.59
CA TYR A 38 20.01 -22.15 2.29
C TYR A 38 21.06 -21.10 1.94
N PHE A 39 20.92 -20.45 0.79
CA PHE A 39 21.93 -19.55 0.21
C PHE A 39 21.40 -18.14 -0.08
N GLN A 40 20.07 -17.94 -0.04
CA GLN A 40 19.43 -16.67 -0.36
C GLN A 40 18.28 -16.39 0.61
N PRO A 41 18.23 -15.19 1.22
CA PRO A 41 17.11 -14.82 2.08
C PRO A 41 15.81 -14.62 1.27
N ILE A 42 14.67 -14.80 1.93
CA ILE A 42 13.35 -14.51 1.37
C ILE A 42 12.99 -13.07 1.70
N TYR A 43 12.81 -12.23 0.70
CA TYR A 43 12.42 -10.84 0.94
C TYR A 43 10.90 -10.70 1.10
N ALA A 44 10.49 -10.09 2.21
CA ALA A 44 9.12 -9.65 2.42
C ALA A 44 9.06 -8.14 2.19
N THR A 45 8.48 -7.73 1.06
CA THR A 45 8.42 -6.34 0.61
C THR A 45 6.98 -5.91 0.40
N ALA A 46 6.65 -4.71 0.90
CA ALA A 46 5.30 -4.11 0.87
C ALA A 46 4.19 -5.00 1.50
N GLY A 47 3.00 -4.42 1.67
CA GLY A 47 1.81 -5.16 2.08
C GLY A 47 1.78 -5.63 3.54
N SER A 48 0.70 -6.32 3.91
CA SER A 48 0.44 -6.76 5.29
C SER A 48 0.74 -8.25 5.49
N ILE A 49 1.98 -8.65 5.19
CA ILE A 49 2.39 -10.07 5.07
C ILE A 49 3.23 -10.57 6.26
N LEU A 50 3.36 -9.77 7.33
CA LEU A 50 4.19 -10.14 8.47
C LEU A 50 3.73 -11.40 9.23
N ALA A 51 2.49 -11.87 9.03
CA ALA A 51 2.03 -13.14 9.60
C ALA A 51 2.71 -14.37 8.93
N HIS A 52 3.37 -14.16 7.79
CA HIS A 52 3.93 -15.23 6.96
C HIS A 52 5.46 -15.31 7.02
N VAL A 53 6.13 -14.35 7.68
CA VAL A 53 7.59 -14.31 7.76
C VAL A 53 8.13 -15.38 8.71
N ASN A 54 9.42 -15.68 8.57
CA ASN A 54 10.18 -16.56 9.45
C ASN A 54 11.65 -16.12 9.51
N LYS A 55 12.51 -16.89 10.20
CA LYS A 55 13.93 -16.56 10.41
C LYS A 55 14.76 -16.42 9.12
N ASN A 56 14.29 -16.95 8.00
CA ASN A 56 14.95 -16.83 6.70
C ASN A 56 14.46 -15.59 5.92
N CYS A 57 13.51 -14.84 6.48
CA CYS A 57 12.96 -13.66 5.85
C CYS A 57 13.72 -12.39 6.21
N VAL A 58 13.88 -11.51 5.22
CA VAL A 58 14.32 -10.13 5.39
C VAL A 58 13.16 -9.21 5.05
N VAL A 59 12.72 -8.41 6.01
CA VAL A 59 11.57 -7.52 5.90
C VAL A 59 12.04 -6.13 5.50
N TRP A 60 11.45 -5.60 4.43
CA TRP A 60 11.67 -4.25 3.93
C TRP A 60 10.31 -3.59 3.59
N GLY A 61 9.74 -2.93 4.59
CA GLY A 61 8.57 -2.06 4.48
C GLY A 61 7.20 -2.73 4.58
N SER A 62 7.13 -4.04 4.85
CA SER A 62 5.86 -4.72 5.17
C SER A 62 5.35 -4.35 6.58
N GLY A 63 4.06 -4.55 6.83
CA GLY A 63 3.41 -4.25 8.10
C GLY A 63 2.44 -5.32 8.63
N ILE A 64 1.91 -5.10 9.84
CA ILE A 64 0.88 -5.95 10.46
C ILE A 64 -0.52 -5.64 9.89
N ILE A 65 -1.46 -6.59 10.03
CA ILE A 65 -2.88 -6.42 9.65
C ILE A 65 -3.83 -6.43 10.86
N LEU A 66 -3.35 -6.89 12.01
CA LEU A 66 -4.05 -6.88 13.30
C LEU A 66 -3.12 -6.29 14.37
N LYS A 67 -3.67 -5.50 15.30
CA LYS A 67 -2.94 -4.89 16.42
C LYS A 67 -2.22 -5.94 17.27
N ASP A 68 -2.87 -7.07 17.52
CA ASP A 68 -2.35 -8.16 18.36
C ASP A 68 -1.54 -9.22 17.58
N GLN A 69 -1.28 -8.99 16.28
CA GLN A 69 -0.64 -9.98 15.42
C GLN A 69 0.70 -10.47 15.98
N LEU A 70 0.81 -11.80 16.13
CA LEU A 70 2.09 -12.45 16.44
C LEU A 70 2.94 -12.56 15.18
N VAL A 71 4.20 -12.15 15.28
CA VAL A 71 5.16 -12.16 14.18
C VAL A 71 6.36 -13.01 14.61
N LYS A 72 6.72 -13.99 13.76
CA LYS A 72 7.88 -14.82 14.02
C LYS A 72 9.17 -14.00 13.86
N PRO A 73 10.27 -14.35 14.55
CA PRO A 73 11.56 -13.72 14.32
C PRO A 73 11.95 -13.76 12.85
N ALA A 74 12.43 -12.62 12.35
CA ALA A 74 12.94 -12.37 11.01
C ALA A 74 13.97 -11.24 11.09
N THR A 75 14.70 -10.98 10.02
CA THR A 75 15.56 -9.79 9.92
C THR A 75 14.70 -8.61 9.47
N PHE A 76 14.69 -7.51 10.22
CA PHE A 76 13.92 -6.30 9.88
C PHE A 76 14.87 -5.16 9.49
N LEU A 77 14.77 -4.69 8.24
CA LEU A 77 15.54 -3.55 7.74
C LEU A 77 14.70 -2.26 7.74
N ALA A 78 13.42 -2.41 7.41
CA ALA A 78 12.41 -1.36 7.49
C ALA A 78 11.03 -2.01 7.69
N VAL A 79 10.10 -1.31 8.33
CA VAL A 79 8.71 -1.73 8.45
C VAL A 79 7.77 -0.63 7.98
N ARG A 80 6.50 -0.94 7.69
CA ARG A 80 5.58 0.06 7.11
C ARG A 80 5.47 1.35 7.94
N GLY A 81 5.42 1.22 9.27
CA GLY A 81 5.20 2.36 10.16
C GLY A 81 5.44 2.06 11.64
N PRO A 82 5.20 3.06 12.50
CA PRO A 82 5.51 3.01 13.93
C PRO A 82 4.66 2.01 14.72
N GLN A 83 3.40 1.73 14.32
CA GLN A 83 2.56 0.75 15.01
C GLN A 83 3.06 -0.67 14.76
N THR A 84 3.47 -0.96 13.53
CA THR A 84 4.15 -2.23 13.22
C THR A 84 5.42 -2.37 14.06
N ARG A 85 6.28 -1.34 14.11
CA ARG A 85 7.52 -1.40 14.91
C ARG A 85 7.22 -1.62 16.39
N LYS A 86 6.29 -0.86 16.96
CA LYS A 86 5.86 -0.98 18.35
C LYS A 86 5.46 -2.42 18.68
N ARG A 87 4.59 -3.02 17.86
CA ARG A 87 4.11 -4.38 18.05
C ARG A 87 5.23 -5.43 18.00
N LEU A 88 6.24 -5.22 17.16
CA LEU A 88 7.40 -6.11 17.06
C LEU A 88 8.36 -5.96 18.27
N LEU A 89 8.58 -4.72 18.73
CA LEU A 89 9.38 -4.45 19.93
C LEU A 89 8.75 -5.05 21.19
N GLU A 90 7.41 -4.98 21.33
CA GLU A 90 6.66 -5.64 22.42
C GLU A 90 6.82 -7.16 22.42
N GLN A 91 7.16 -7.76 21.29
CA GLN A 91 7.45 -9.19 21.14
C GLN A 91 8.93 -9.53 21.38
N GLY A 92 9.75 -8.54 21.76
CA GLY A 92 11.19 -8.72 21.98
C GLY A 92 12.02 -8.81 20.69
N LEU A 93 11.47 -8.38 19.55
CA LEU A 93 12.19 -8.38 18.26
C LEU A 93 12.96 -7.08 18.07
N THR A 94 14.16 -7.17 17.48
CA THR A 94 14.96 -5.98 17.13
C THR A 94 14.49 -5.41 15.80
N VAL A 95 14.03 -4.16 15.82
CA VAL A 95 13.51 -3.46 14.62
C VAL A 95 14.04 -2.02 14.59
N PRO A 96 14.74 -1.60 13.50
CA PRO A 96 15.23 -0.25 13.38
C PRO A 96 14.09 0.76 13.22
N GLU A 97 14.34 2.01 13.55
CA GLU A 97 13.43 3.14 13.31
C GLU A 97 13.51 3.60 11.84
N VAL A 98 13.27 2.67 10.92
CA VAL A 98 13.18 2.93 9.48
C VAL A 98 11.79 2.52 9.02
N TYR A 99 11.06 3.50 8.49
CA TYR A 99 9.66 3.34 8.11
C TYR A 99 9.42 3.55 6.63
N GLY A 100 8.31 3.00 6.15
CA GLY A 100 7.75 3.28 4.84
C GLY A 100 7.28 2.02 4.11
N ASP A 101 6.24 2.16 3.29
CA ASP A 101 5.90 1.14 2.31
C ASP A 101 6.75 1.39 1.03
N PRO A 102 7.38 0.37 0.43
CA PRO A 102 8.18 0.54 -0.78
C PRO A 102 7.41 1.19 -1.94
N GLY A 103 6.07 1.08 -1.99
CA GLY A 103 5.22 1.77 -2.96
C GLY A 103 5.44 3.29 -3.02
N LEU A 104 5.96 3.91 -1.93
CA LEU A 104 6.37 5.32 -1.92
C LEU A 104 7.53 5.63 -2.87
N LEU A 105 8.34 4.64 -3.25
CA LEU A 105 9.46 4.79 -4.18
C LEU A 105 9.04 4.76 -5.65
N LEU A 106 7.80 4.37 -5.96
CA LEU A 106 7.33 4.18 -7.33
C LEU A 106 7.57 5.37 -8.27
N PRO A 107 7.37 6.65 -7.86
CA PRO A 107 7.67 7.81 -8.70
C PRO A 107 9.14 7.95 -9.11
N LEU A 108 10.08 7.33 -8.38
CA LEU A 108 11.51 7.34 -8.73
C LEU A 108 11.83 6.38 -9.89
N TYR A 109 10.96 5.40 -10.14
CA TYR A 109 11.16 4.36 -11.15
C TYR A 109 10.14 4.40 -12.29
N TYR A 110 9.01 5.09 -12.08
CA TYR A 110 7.97 5.28 -13.09
C TYR A 110 7.32 6.66 -12.94
N HIS A 111 7.59 7.57 -13.88
CA HIS A 111 7.00 8.92 -13.85
C HIS A 111 6.71 9.42 -15.27
N PRO A 112 5.76 8.79 -15.98
CA PRO A 112 5.38 9.23 -17.32
C PRO A 112 4.65 10.59 -17.26
N PRO A 113 4.77 11.43 -18.30
CA PRO A 113 3.93 12.60 -18.44
C PRO A 113 2.50 12.17 -18.80
N ILE A 114 1.55 12.36 -17.88
CA ILE A 114 0.15 11.98 -18.05
C ILE A 114 -0.75 13.18 -17.77
N GLU A 115 -1.63 13.49 -18.70
CA GLU A 115 -2.65 14.54 -18.54
C GLU A 115 -3.77 14.08 -17.60
N LYS A 116 -4.22 14.98 -16.72
CA LYS A 116 -5.38 14.77 -15.84
C LYS A 116 -6.66 14.74 -16.68
N LYS A 117 -7.52 13.77 -16.42
CA LYS A 117 -8.78 13.54 -17.13
C LYS A 117 -9.99 13.44 -16.21
N TYR A 118 -9.76 13.08 -14.95
CA TYR A 118 -10.82 12.79 -13.99
C TYR A 118 -10.61 13.63 -12.73
N ALA A 119 -11.66 14.27 -12.26
CA ALA A 119 -11.62 15.03 -11.03
C ALA A 119 -11.48 14.10 -9.81
N LEU A 120 -12.00 12.87 -9.90
CA LEU A 120 -11.96 11.90 -8.80
C LEU A 120 -11.68 10.47 -9.29
N GLY A 121 -10.65 9.83 -8.73
CA GLY A 121 -10.48 8.38 -8.82
C GLY A 121 -11.05 7.68 -7.60
N ILE A 122 -11.78 6.59 -7.82
CA ILE A 122 -12.38 5.74 -6.80
C ILE A 122 -11.66 4.39 -6.83
N VAL A 123 -10.96 4.06 -5.75
CA VAL A 123 -10.17 2.82 -5.62
C VAL A 123 -10.82 1.91 -4.57
N PRO A 124 -11.79 1.06 -4.95
CA PRO A 124 -12.41 0.15 -4.01
C PRO A 124 -11.50 -1.04 -3.68
N HIS A 125 -11.70 -1.63 -2.52
CA HIS A 125 -11.21 -2.97 -2.24
C HIS A 125 -11.83 -3.99 -3.22
N TYR A 126 -11.08 -5.01 -3.65
CA TYR A 126 -11.53 -5.93 -4.69
C TYR A 126 -12.85 -6.66 -4.36
N ASN A 127 -13.13 -6.89 -3.07
CA ASN A 127 -14.39 -7.46 -2.58
C ASN A 127 -15.63 -6.58 -2.86
N ASP A 128 -15.44 -5.27 -3.01
CA ASP A 128 -16.51 -4.30 -3.22
C ASP A 128 -16.53 -3.74 -4.64
N PHE A 129 -15.53 -4.04 -5.47
CA PHE A 129 -15.34 -3.47 -6.80
C PHE A 129 -16.61 -3.49 -7.65
N LYS A 130 -17.26 -4.66 -7.79
CA LYS A 130 -18.46 -4.79 -8.64
C LYS A 130 -19.63 -3.94 -8.16
N ALA A 131 -19.83 -3.87 -6.85
CA ALA A 131 -20.92 -3.11 -6.28
C ALA A 131 -20.64 -1.60 -6.41
N VAL A 132 -19.41 -1.16 -6.10
CA VAL A 132 -18.97 0.23 -6.30
C VAL A 132 -19.06 0.64 -7.76
N GLN A 133 -18.67 -0.24 -8.69
CA GLN A 133 -18.82 -0.03 -10.12
C GLN A 133 -20.28 0.23 -10.51
N ALA A 134 -21.21 -0.60 -10.02
CA ALA A 134 -22.63 -0.41 -10.30
C ALA A 134 -23.16 0.91 -9.75
N HIS A 135 -22.71 1.33 -8.56
CA HIS A 135 -23.18 2.57 -7.93
C HIS A 135 -22.67 3.84 -8.64
N TYR A 136 -21.41 3.87 -9.06
CA TYR A 136 -20.80 5.05 -9.70
C TYR A 136 -20.75 4.98 -11.24
N ALA A 137 -21.42 4.01 -11.87
CA ALA A 137 -21.30 3.73 -13.32
C ALA A 137 -21.55 4.93 -14.25
N ASN A 138 -22.41 5.86 -13.85
CA ASN A 138 -22.85 6.99 -14.68
C ASN A 138 -22.15 8.32 -14.35
N GLN A 139 -21.10 8.28 -13.52
CA GLN A 139 -20.43 9.47 -13.01
C GLN A 139 -19.25 9.87 -13.92
N LYS A 140 -19.50 10.76 -14.88
CA LYS A 140 -18.56 11.12 -15.96
C LYS A 140 -17.23 11.70 -15.48
N GLU A 141 -17.22 12.36 -14.33
CA GLU A 141 -16.00 12.99 -13.76
C GLU A 141 -15.18 12.02 -12.90
N THR A 142 -15.66 10.79 -12.74
CA THR A 142 -15.02 9.78 -11.91
C THR A 142 -14.34 8.70 -12.74
N LEU A 143 -13.25 8.16 -12.23
CA LEU A 143 -12.62 6.95 -12.73
C LEU A 143 -12.67 5.87 -11.64
N LEU A 144 -13.11 4.67 -11.99
CA LEU A 144 -13.02 3.52 -11.09
C LEU A 144 -11.73 2.74 -11.38
N LEU A 145 -10.88 2.55 -10.38
CA LEU A 145 -9.58 1.89 -10.52
C LEU A 145 -9.63 0.47 -9.94
N ASP A 146 -9.43 -0.53 -10.80
CA ASP A 146 -9.28 -1.94 -10.40
C ASP A 146 -7.82 -2.23 -10.05
N LEU A 147 -7.55 -2.53 -8.78
CA LEU A 147 -6.22 -2.96 -8.34
C LEU A 147 -5.93 -4.43 -8.60
N MET A 148 -6.83 -5.18 -9.23
CA MET A 148 -6.56 -6.54 -9.69
C MET A 148 -5.98 -6.51 -11.11
N THR A 149 -4.66 -6.58 -11.22
CA THR A 149 -3.91 -6.34 -12.46
C THR A 149 -2.66 -7.22 -12.58
N LYS A 150 -1.99 -7.15 -13.72
CA LYS A 150 -0.61 -7.62 -13.93
C LYS A 150 0.30 -6.51 -14.47
N ASP A 151 -0.28 -5.37 -14.82
CA ASP A 151 0.40 -4.25 -15.44
C ASP A 151 0.43 -3.08 -14.46
N ILE A 152 1.54 -2.97 -13.72
CA ILE A 152 1.76 -1.92 -12.73
C ILE A 152 1.75 -0.55 -13.41
N GLU A 153 2.45 -0.41 -14.53
CA GLU A 153 2.63 0.86 -15.22
C GLU A 153 1.30 1.38 -15.78
N HIS A 154 0.54 0.53 -16.48
CA HIS A 154 -0.78 0.87 -16.98
C HIS A 154 -1.77 1.23 -15.86
N THR A 155 -1.77 0.46 -14.77
CA THR A 155 -2.65 0.74 -13.63
C THR A 155 -2.25 2.05 -12.94
N THR A 156 -0.96 2.33 -12.84
CA THR A 156 -0.44 3.60 -12.28
C THR A 156 -0.84 4.79 -13.13
N ASN A 157 -0.90 4.65 -14.46
CA ASN A 157 -1.38 5.73 -15.33
C ASN A 157 -2.81 6.17 -14.99
N PHE A 158 -3.69 5.26 -14.56
CA PHE A 158 -5.04 5.65 -14.11
C PHE A 158 -5.01 6.53 -12.85
N PHE A 159 -4.11 6.27 -11.91
CA PHE A 159 -3.89 7.18 -10.77
C PHE A 159 -3.45 8.56 -11.27
N LEU A 160 -2.49 8.59 -12.19
CA LEU A 160 -1.94 9.83 -12.72
C LEU A 160 -2.95 10.65 -13.53
N GLN A 161 -4.02 10.04 -14.05
CA GLN A 161 -5.13 10.74 -14.71
C GLN A 161 -6.11 11.40 -13.72
N CYS A 162 -6.03 11.10 -12.41
CA CYS A 162 -6.98 11.61 -11.41
C CYS A 162 -6.41 12.80 -10.63
N GLU A 163 -7.22 13.84 -10.38
CA GLU A 163 -6.83 14.97 -9.53
C GLU A 163 -6.85 14.64 -8.05
N ARG A 164 -7.78 13.77 -7.63
CA ARG A 164 -7.97 13.32 -6.24
C ARG A 164 -8.33 11.85 -6.20
N ILE A 165 -8.06 11.16 -5.09
CA ILE A 165 -8.35 9.74 -4.91
C ILE A 165 -9.16 9.49 -3.63
N VAL A 166 -10.24 8.73 -3.72
CA VAL A 166 -10.86 8.09 -2.55
C VAL A 166 -10.53 6.60 -2.59
N SER A 167 -10.16 6.00 -1.46
CA SER A 167 -9.78 4.58 -1.47
C SER A 167 -10.19 3.82 -0.21
N SER A 168 -10.67 2.59 -0.41
CA SER A 168 -10.77 1.57 0.65
C SER A 168 -9.59 0.59 0.64
N SER A 169 -8.62 0.79 -0.25
CA SER A 169 -7.38 0.03 -0.33
C SER A 169 -6.21 0.86 0.17
N LEU A 170 -5.39 0.28 1.05
CA LEU A 170 -4.20 0.97 1.56
C LEU A 170 -3.24 1.37 0.42
N HIS A 171 -3.02 0.50 -0.57
CA HIS A 171 -2.16 0.83 -1.70
C HIS A 171 -2.76 1.91 -2.61
N GLY A 172 -4.07 2.12 -2.60
CA GLY A 172 -4.66 3.27 -3.27
C GLY A 172 -4.20 4.59 -2.65
N LEU A 173 -4.09 4.64 -1.32
CA LEU A 173 -3.57 5.80 -0.58
C LEU A 173 -2.06 5.96 -0.77
N ILE A 174 -1.29 4.86 -0.61
CA ILE A 174 0.18 4.88 -0.73
C ILE A 174 0.61 5.42 -2.10
N VAL A 175 0.04 4.89 -3.18
CA VAL A 175 0.40 5.30 -4.55
C VAL A 175 0.01 6.75 -4.80
N ALA A 176 -1.20 7.14 -4.43
CA ALA A 176 -1.65 8.51 -4.62
C ALA A 176 -0.73 9.50 -3.90
N HIS A 177 -0.43 9.26 -2.63
CA HIS A 177 0.48 10.09 -1.84
C HIS A 177 1.91 10.09 -2.40
N ALA A 178 2.42 8.97 -2.91
CA ALA A 178 3.74 8.91 -3.53
C ALA A 178 3.86 9.89 -4.71
N TYR A 179 2.81 10.00 -5.52
CA TYR A 179 2.74 10.94 -6.65
C TYR A 179 2.23 12.34 -6.29
N GLY A 180 2.04 12.64 -5.00
CA GLY A 180 1.52 13.94 -4.56
C GLY A 180 0.05 14.18 -4.92
N ILE A 181 -0.72 13.13 -5.14
CA ILE A 181 -2.16 13.20 -5.41
C ILE A 181 -2.91 13.15 -4.07
N PRO A 182 -3.77 14.13 -3.75
CA PRO A 182 -4.58 14.10 -2.54
C PRO A 182 -5.44 12.83 -2.48
N ALA A 183 -5.39 12.12 -1.37
CA ALA A 183 -6.15 10.89 -1.16
C ALA A 183 -6.77 10.78 0.23
N VAL A 184 -8.00 10.28 0.30
CA VAL A 184 -8.69 10.03 1.56
C VAL A 184 -9.16 8.57 1.67
N TRP A 185 -9.02 8.00 2.86
CA TRP A 185 -9.54 6.68 3.20
C TRP A 185 -11.06 6.71 3.33
N VAL A 186 -11.74 5.90 2.50
CA VAL A 186 -13.20 5.72 2.49
C VAL A 186 -13.53 4.22 2.41
N PRO A 187 -14.17 3.63 3.41
CA PRO A 187 -14.65 2.25 3.40
C PRO A 187 -15.98 2.15 2.62
N PHE A 188 -16.13 1.12 1.79
CA PHE A 188 -17.41 0.82 1.12
C PHE A 188 -18.14 -0.37 1.79
N SER A 189 -17.48 -1.10 2.67
CA SER A 189 -18.08 -2.17 3.46
C SER A 189 -17.20 -2.57 4.64
N ASN A 190 -17.75 -3.39 5.54
CA ASN A 190 -17.02 -4.06 6.62
C ASN A 190 -16.32 -5.36 6.18
N LYS A 191 -16.29 -5.65 4.87
CA LYS A 191 -15.69 -6.90 4.35
C LYS A 191 -14.16 -6.95 4.33
N PRO A 192 -13.41 -5.84 4.16
CA PRO A 192 -11.96 -5.91 4.16
C PRO A 192 -11.44 -6.47 5.48
N PHE A 193 -10.53 -7.45 5.40
CA PHE A 193 -9.93 -8.09 6.58
C PHE A 193 -8.92 -7.15 7.28
N GLY A 194 -8.89 -7.24 8.62
CA GLY A 194 -8.04 -6.43 9.50
C GLY A 194 -8.85 -5.53 10.42
N ASP A 195 -8.18 -4.89 11.37
CA ASP A 195 -8.78 -4.00 12.38
C ASP A 195 -8.50 -2.51 12.12
N GLY A 196 -8.14 -2.17 10.89
CA GLY A 196 -7.77 -0.81 10.50
C GLY A 196 -6.33 -0.41 10.80
N ILE A 197 -5.56 -1.21 11.57
CA ILE A 197 -4.19 -0.83 11.98
C ILE A 197 -3.28 -0.47 10.81
N LYS A 198 -3.47 -1.11 9.66
CA LYS A 198 -2.66 -0.84 8.46
C LYS A 198 -2.78 0.59 7.94
N PHE A 199 -3.95 1.21 8.10
CA PHE A 199 -4.19 2.59 7.70
C PHE A 199 -3.58 3.56 8.71
N GLN A 200 -3.85 3.33 10.00
CA GLN A 200 -3.24 4.11 11.09
C GLN A 200 -1.70 4.08 11.00
N ASP A 201 -1.13 2.90 10.90
CA ASP A 201 0.32 2.67 10.83
C ASP A 201 0.97 3.39 9.64
N TYR A 202 0.29 3.42 8.49
CA TYR A 202 0.76 4.16 7.32
C TYR A 202 0.61 5.67 7.49
N PHE A 203 -0.55 6.16 7.95
CA PHE A 203 -0.78 7.60 8.15
C PHE A 203 0.22 8.19 9.13
N GLU A 204 0.46 7.52 10.25
CA GLU A 204 1.48 7.95 11.21
C GLU A 204 2.89 7.96 10.60
N SER A 205 3.23 7.02 9.71
CA SER A 205 4.55 7.01 9.07
C SER A 205 4.75 8.20 8.13
N VAL A 206 3.69 8.65 7.45
CA VAL A 206 3.70 9.84 6.59
C VAL A 206 3.29 11.13 7.32
N GLN A 207 3.24 11.10 8.65
CA GLN A 207 2.90 12.26 9.51
C GLN A 207 1.51 12.85 9.27
N ILE A 208 0.57 12.02 8.84
CA ILE A 208 -0.86 12.34 8.81
C ILE A 208 -1.48 11.91 10.14
N LEU A 209 -2.28 12.80 10.74
CA LEU A 209 -3.07 12.44 11.92
C LEU A 209 -4.05 11.31 11.52
N PRO A 210 -3.94 10.11 12.12
CA PRO A 210 -4.82 9.01 11.76
C PRO A 210 -6.26 9.33 12.12
N TYR A 211 -7.18 8.86 11.29
CA TYR A 211 -8.62 8.98 11.49
C TYR A 211 -9.27 7.66 11.10
N GLU A 212 -10.45 7.38 11.67
CA GLU A 212 -11.28 6.25 11.28
C GLU A 212 -12.53 6.79 10.58
N PRO A 213 -12.71 6.52 9.28
CA PRO A 213 -13.89 6.97 8.55
C PRO A 213 -15.13 6.21 9.01
N GLU A 214 -16.25 6.91 9.08
CA GLU A 214 -17.54 6.30 9.40
C GLU A 214 -17.97 5.33 8.29
N ILE A 215 -18.51 4.18 8.71
CA ILE A 215 -19.08 3.20 7.79
C ILE A 215 -20.57 3.43 7.77
N THR A 216 -21.04 4.05 6.70
CA THR A 216 -22.45 4.40 6.52
C THR A 216 -23.22 3.23 5.89
N ASN A 217 -24.52 3.17 6.16
CA ASN A 217 -25.42 2.19 5.54
C ASN A 217 -25.67 2.49 4.04
N THR A 218 -25.42 3.72 3.63
CA THR A 218 -25.57 4.20 2.25
C THR A 218 -24.25 4.79 1.78
N TRP A 219 -23.82 4.45 0.56
CA TRP A 219 -22.62 5.03 0.00
C TRP A 219 -22.79 6.48 -0.38
N HIS A 220 -21.69 7.21 -0.29
CA HIS A 220 -21.63 8.63 -0.56
C HIS A 220 -21.98 8.97 -2.01
N SER A 221 -22.62 10.11 -2.22
CA SER A 221 -22.64 10.73 -3.56
C SER A 221 -21.24 11.20 -3.97
N VAL A 222 -21.03 11.53 -5.24
CA VAL A 222 -19.74 12.08 -5.69
C VAL A 222 -19.44 13.42 -5.02
N GLU A 223 -20.45 14.25 -4.81
CA GLU A 223 -20.34 15.53 -4.10
C GLU A 223 -19.94 15.33 -2.64
N GLU A 224 -20.55 14.34 -1.97
CA GLU A 224 -20.18 13.96 -0.60
C GLU A 224 -18.74 13.46 -0.55
N LEU A 225 -18.31 12.63 -1.50
CA LEU A 225 -16.90 12.20 -1.59
C LEU A 225 -15.94 13.37 -1.75
N PHE A 226 -16.29 14.40 -2.52
CA PHE A 226 -15.48 15.61 -2.63
C PHE A 226 -15.40 16.40 -1.32
N SER A 227 -16.49 16.44 -0.54
CA SER A 227 -16.51 17.13 0.75
C SER A 227 -15.51 16.53 1.76
N LEU A 228 -15.24 15.22 1.67
CA LEU A 228 -14.30 14.52 2.55
C LEU A 228 -12.87 15.05 2.48
N PHE A 229 -12.45 15.66 1.36
CA PHE A 229 -11.12 16.27 1.22
C PHE A 229 -10.97 17.57 2.02
N SER A 230 -12.09 18.17 2.45
CA SER A 230 -12.08 19.31 3.38
C SER A 230 -12.13 18.84 4.84
N THR A 231 -12.64 17.63 5.09
CA THR A 231 -12.78 17.05 6.42
C THR A 231 -11.52 16.32 6.87
N TYR A 232 -10.90 15.57 5.98
CA TYR A 232 -9.77 14.70 6.31
C TYR A 232 -8.45 15.19 5.69
N PRO A 233 -7.31 14.95 6.37
CA PRO A 233 -6.00 15.24 5.82
C PRO A 233 -5.74 14.36 4.60
N ALA A 234 -5.71 14.99 3.42
CA ALA A 234 -5.63 14.26 2.15
C ALA A 234 -4.23 14.19 1.53
N LEU A 235 -3.28 15.02 1.96
CA LEU A 235 -1.95 15.05 1.35
C LEU A 235 -0.87 15.14 2.42
N PRO A 236 0.09 14.20 2.47
CA PRO A 236 1.19 14.28 3.42
C PRO A 236 2.18 15.37 3.01
N ASN A 237 2.99 15.82 3.96
CA ASN A 237 4.07 16.75 3.66
C ASN A 237 5.11 16.09 2.74
N ALA A 238 5.47 16.76 1.65
CA ALA A 238 6.47 16.27 0.68
C ALA A 238 7.83 15.95 1.34
N SER A 239 8.23 16.68 2.38
CA SER A 239 9.46 16.40 3.12
C SER A 239 9.38 15.09 3.91
N ALA A 240 8.21 14.76 4.46
CA ALA A 240 7.98 13.50 5.16
C ALA A 240 8.09 12.31 4.18
N ILE A 241 7.45 12.41 3.01
CA ILE A 241 7.58 11.41 1.94
C ILE A 241 9.05 11.25 1.51
N THR A 242 9.74 12.36 1.27
CA THR A 242 11.16 12.34 0.87
C THR A 242 12.05 11.69 1.94
N ALA A 243 11.79 11.95 3.23
CA ALA A 243 12.53 11.34 4.33
C ALA A 243 12.33 9.81 4.38
N LEU A 244 11.08 9.35 4.24
CA LEU A 244 10.79 7.91 4.18
C LEU A 244 11.45 7.25 2.96
N GLN A 245 11.37 7.87 1.78
CA GLN A 245 12.02 7.36 0.56
C GLN A 245 13.53 7.21 0.77
N LYS A 246 14.20 8.21 1.36
CA LYS A 246 15.64 8.12 1.69
C LYS A 246 15.94 7.00 2.68
N GLY A 247 15.14 6.86 3.74
CA GLY A 247 15.29 5.79 4.73
C GLY A 247 15.13 4.40 4.10
N LEU A 248 14.10 4.21 3.26
CA LEU A 248 13.86 2.97 2.54
C LEU A 248 15.02 2.61 1.60
N LEU A 249 15.52 3.57 0.82
CA LEU A 249 16.65 3.35 -0.08
C LEU A 249 17.94 3.03 0.68
N ALA A 250 18.20 3.72 1.80
CA ALA A 250 19.38 3.45 2.63
C ALA A 250 19.34 2.06 3.30
N ALA A 251 18.14 1.56 3.63
CA ALA A 251 17.93 0.23 4.20
C ALA A 251 17.63 -0.84 3.14
N CYS A 252 17.71 -0.51 1.85
CA CYS A 252 17.38 -1.40 0.75
C CYS A 252 18.40 -2.55 0.65
N PRO A 253 17.98 -3.82 0.66
CA PRO A 253 18.91 -4.97 0.66
C PRO A 253 19.40 -5.39 -0.73
N PHE A 254 19.16 -4.59 -1.78
CA PHE A 254 19.34 -4.97 -3.18
C PHE A 254 20.44 -4.19 -3.88
#